data_AF-A0A5J5S615-F1
#
_entry.id   AF-A0A5J5S615-F1
#
_cell.length_a   1.000
_cell.length_b   1.000
_cell.length_c   1.000
_cell.angle_alpha   90.00
_cell.angle_beta   90.00
_cell.angle_gamma   90.00
#
_symmetry.space_group_name_H-M   'P 1'
#
loop_
_entity.id
_entity.type
_entity.pdbx_description
1 polymer ?
#
loop_
_entity_poly.entity_id
_entity_poly.type
_entity_poly.pdbx_seq_one_letter_code
_entity_poly.pdbx_strand_id
1 'polypeptide(L)'
;MSRWQTVESERLLKQILSVDEVQFCVHGTYKRNLESILESGLKRMKRLHVHFSSGLPTDGEVISGMRRDVNVLIYLDVRKALEEGMKLYISDNKVILT
;
A
#
# COMPACT_ATOMS: atom_id res chain seq x y z
N MET A 1 -17.44 13.51 -30.74
CA MET A 1 -16.06 13.70 -30.25
C MET A 1 -16.05 13.46 -28.75
N SER A 2 -15.56 12.31 -28.29
CA SER A 2 -15.40 12.03 -26.86
C SER A 2 -14.25 12.88 -26.31
N ARG A 3 -14.60 13.76 -25.36
CA ARG A 3 -13.68 14.68 -24.69
C ARG A 3 -12.91 13.88 -23.62
N TRP A 4 -11.62 13.65 -23.84
CA TRP A 4 -10.75 13.06 -22.82
C TRP A 4 -10.61 14.04 -21.66
N GLN A 5 -10.94 13.60 -20.46
CA GLN A 5 -10.74 14.35 -19.23
C GLN A 5 -9.59 13.69 -18.47
N THR A 6 -8.61 14.47 -18.05
CA THR A 6 -7.56 14.00 -17.14
C THR A 6 -8.20 13.62 -15.81
N VAL A 7 -7.97 12.38 -15.37
CA VAL A 7 -8.45 11.86 -14.08
C VAL A 7 -7.26 11.79 -13.13
N GLU A 8 -7.33 12.52 -12.03
CA GLU A 8 -6.39 12.38 -10.91
C GLU A 8 -6.67 11.08 -10.18
N SER A 9 -5.65 10.22 -10.03
CA SER A 9 -5.82 8.88 -9.47
C SER A 9 -6.38 8.91 -8.04
N GLU A 10 -5.99 9.92 -7.25
CA GLU A 10 -6.46 10.11 -5.87
C GLU A 10 -7.97 10.31 -5.77
N ARG A 11 -8.63 10.84 -6.82
CA ARG A 11 -10.10 11.04 -6.83
C ARG A 11 -10.87 9.71 -6.91
N LEU A 12 -10.20 8.61 -7.23
CA LEU A 12 -10.77 7.28 -7.30
C LEU A 12 -10.50 6.47 -6.03
N LEU A 13 -9.83 7.06 -5.03
CA LEU A 13 -9.42 6.38 -3.81
C LEU A 13 -10.10 7.00 -2.59
N LYS A 14 -10.38 6.18 -1.58
CA LYS A 14 -10.87 6.67 -0.29
C LYS A 14 -9.67 6.94 0.61
N GLN A 15 -9.54 8.15 1.14
CA GLN A 15 -8.50 8.47 2.13
C GLN A 15 -8.77 7.74 3.45
N ILE A 16 -7.70 7.21 4.06
CA ILE A 16 -7.68 6.63 5.40
C ILE A 16 -7.39 7.76 6.39
N LEU A 17 -8.29 7.96 7.36
CA LEU A 17 -8.19 9.04 8.34
C LEU A 17 -8.03 8.52 9.78
N SER A 18 -8.37 7.26 10.04
CA SER A 18 -8.12 6.58 11.31
C SER A 18 -7.42 5.25 11.11
N VAL A 19 -6.61 4.86 12.10
CA VAL A 19 -5.99 3.52 12.19
C VAL A 19 -7.04 2.41 12.25
N ASP A 20 -8.24 2.70 12.76
CA ASP A 20 -9.32 1.71 12.89
C ASP A 20 -9.94 1.33 11.53
N GLU A 21 -9.64 2.07 10.46
CA GLU A 21 -10.12 1.77 9.12
C GLU A 21 -9.34 0.63 8.44
N VAL A 22 -8.17 0.27 8.97
CA VAL A 22 -7.29 -0.75 8.39
C VAL A 22 -6.71 -1.64 9.48
N GLN A 23 -6.99 -2.95 9.38
CA GLN A 23 -6.42 -3.92 10.33
C GLN A 23 -4.92 -4.11 10.10
N PHE A 24 -4.51 -4.15 8.83
CA PHE A 24 -3.12 -4.30 8.44
C PHE A 24 -2.75 -3.31 7.33
N CYS A 25 -1.48 -2.93 7.28
CA CYS A 25 -0.90 -2.20 6.16
C CYS A 25 0.49 -2.79 5.91
N VAL A 26 0.57 -3.78 5.02
CA VAL A 26 1.74 -4.65 4.90
C VAL A 26 2.28 -4.66 3.49
N HIS A 27 3.59 -4.48 3.36
CA HIS A 27 4.31 -4.66 2.11
C HIS A 27 5.01 -6.01 2.10
N GLY A 28 4.69 -6.85 1.12
CA GLY A 28 5.38 -8.12 0.91
C GLY A 28 6.53 -7.94 -0.07
N THR A 29 7.72 -8.45 0.29
CA THR A 29 8.91 -8.39 -0.55
C THR A 29 9.72 -9.68 -0.45
N TYR A 30 10.82 -9.73 -1.19
CA TYR A 30 11.78 -10.83 -1.12
C TYR A 30 12.99 -10.42 -0.31
N LYS A 31 13.60 -11.37 0.41
CA LYS A 31 14.79 -11.17 1.24
C LYS A 31 15.94 -10.46 0.51
N ARG A 32 16.13 -10.74 -0.78
CA ARG A 32 17.14 -10.07 -1.63
C ARG A 32 16.96 -8.55 -1.77
N ASN A 33 15.77 -8.03 -1.50
CA ASN A 33 15.48 -6.60 -1.56
C ASN A 33 15.62 -5.91 -0.19
N LEU A 34 15.75 -6.68 0.89
CA LEU A 34 15.64 -6.16 2.26
C LEU A 34 16.74 -5.14 2.57
N GLU A 35 17.99 -5.42 2.20
CA GLU A 35 19.12 -4.49 2.42
C GLU A 35 18.86 -3.13 1.76
N SER A 36 18.45 -3.12 0.49
CA SER A 36 18.15 -1.89 -0.23
C SER A 36 16.96 -1.12 0.36
N ILE A 37 15.95 -1.83 0.90
CA ILE A 37 14.81 -1.21 1.57
C ILE A 37 15.22 -0.62 2.92
N LEU A 38 16.08 -1.28 3.69
CA LEU A 38 16.59 -0.75 4.95
C LEU A 38 17.45 0.51 4.73
N GLU A 39 18.20 0.55 3.64
CA GLU A 39 19.03 1.71 3.29
C GLU A 39 18.21 2.89 2.76
N SER A 40 17.23 2.63 1.89
CA SER A 40 16.60 3.69 1.09
C SER A 40 15.09 3.83 1.27
N GLY A 41 14.49 3.04 2.17
CA GLY A 41 13.04 2.95 2.33
C GLY A 41 12.34 2.22 1.19
N LEU A 42 11.02 2.10 1.31
CA LEU A 42 10.17 1.57 0.23
C LEU A 42 10.05 2.60 -0.90
N LYS A 43 10.15 2.11 -2.14
CA LYS A 43 10.04 2.95 -3.35
C LYS A 43 8.86 2.49 -4.19
N ARG A 44 8.15 3.45 -4.80
CA ARG A 44 7.08 3.19 -5.78
C ARG A 44 7.57 2.48 -7.05
N MET A 45 8.88 2.50 -7.29
CA MET A 45 9.50 2.02 -8.53
C MET A 45 8.86 2.69 -9.76
N LYS A 46 8.31 1.91 -10.71
CA LYS A 46 7.63 2.43 -11.89
C LYS A 46 6.14 2.76 -11.65
N ARG A 47 5.62 2.57 -10.43
CA ARG A 47 4.21 2.84 -10.07
C ARG A 47 4.03 4.27 -9.58
N LEU A 48 2.78 4.69 -9.40
CA LEU A 48 2.44 5.99 -8.80
C LEU A 48 2.61 5.99 -7.28
N HIS A 49 2.14 4.94 -6.62
CA HIS A 49 2.12 4.81 -5.16
C HIS A 49 2.91 3.58 -4.70
N VAL A 50 3.40 3.59 -3.47
CA VAL A 50 3.81 2.34 -2.80
C VAL A 50 2.54 1.56 -2.47
N HIS A 51 2.54 0.25 -2.73
CA HIS A 51 1.39 -0.61 -2.51
C HIS A 51 1.57 -1.43 -1.25
N PHE A 52 0.52 -1.47 -0.45
CA PHE A 52 0.39 -2.28 0.74
C PHE A 52 -0.89 -3.12 0.65
N SER A 53 -0.87 -4.29 1.26
CA SER A 53 -2.08 -5.11 1.46
C SER A 53 -2.74 -4.77 2.79
N SER A 54 -4.06 -4.85 2.82
CA SER A 54 -4.89 -4.71 4.01
C SER A 54 -5.07 -6.00 4.82
N GLY A 55 -4.47 -7.12 4.36
CA GLY A 55 -4.50 -8.42 5.01
C GLY A 55 -3.18 -9.17 4.90
N LEU A 56 -3.11 -10.37 5.49
CA LEU A 56 -1.94 -11.26 5.42
C LEU A 56 -2.08 -12.32 4.33
N PRO A 57 -0.98 -12.79 3.71
CA PRO A 57 -1.03 -13.87 2.71
C PRO A 57 -1.72 -15.16 3.19
N THR A 58 -1.72 -15.39 4.50
CA THR A 58 -2.33 -16.56 5.16
C THR A 58 -3.84 -16.48 5.26
N ASP A 59 -4.44 -15.29 5.09
CA ASP A 59 -5.86 -15.08 5.39
C ASP A 59 -6.79 -15.63 4.30
N GLY A 60 -6.26 -16.20 3.21
CA GLY A 60 -7.02 -16.75 2.07
C GLY A 60 -7.74 -15.68 1.22
N GLU A 61 -8.08 -14.56 1.84
CA GLU A 61 -8.81 -13.41 1.29
C GLU A 61 -7.90 -12.35 0.63
N VAL A 62 -6.57 -12.44 0.82
CA VAL A 62 -5.62 -11.53 0.17
C VAL A 62 -5.43 -11.94 -1.29
N ILE A 63 -6.26 -11.37 -2.15
CA ILE A 63 -6.20 -11.54 -3.61
C ILE A 63 -5.31 -10.46 -4.24
N SER A 64 -5.24 -9.27 -3.64
CA SER A 64 -4.61 -8.06 -4.19
C SER A 64 -3.56 -7.46 -3.25
N GLY A 65 -2.64 -6.67 -3.80
CA GLY A 65 -1.66 -5.91 -3.02
C GLY A 65 -0.40 -6.67 -2.58
N MET A 66 -0.36 -8.00 -2.70
CA MET A 66 0.83 -8.80 -2.36
C MET A 66 0.93 -10.07 -3.20
N ARG A 67 2.15 -10.49 -3.58
CA ARG A 67 2.37 -11.81 -4.20
C ARG A 67 2.37 -12.90 -3.13
N ARG A 68 1.93 -14.10 -3.48
CA ARG A 68 1.85 -15.24 -2.55
C ARG A 68 3.21 -15.82 -2.15
N ASP A 69 4.25 -15.60 -2.96
CA ASP A 69 5.59 -16.17 -2.79
C ASP A 69 6.59 -15.23 -2.10
N VAL A 70 6.11 -14.12 -1.54
CA VAL A 70 6.96 -13.22 -0.73
C VAL A 70 7.44 -13.95 0.52
N ASN A 71 8.63 -13.62 1.00
CA ASN A 71 9.24 -14.25 2.17
C ASN A 71 9.70 -13.24 3.24
N VAL A 72 9.35 -11.96 3.05
CA VAL A 72 9.53 -10.89 4.02
C VAL A 72 8.27 -10.02 4.01
N LEU A 73 7.77 -9.71 5.20
CA LEU A 73 6.67 -8.78 5.43
C LEU A 73 7.19 -7.54 6.16
N ILE A 74 6.80 -6.36 5.67
CA ILE A 74 7.13 -5.08 6.28
C ILE A 74 5.81 -4.42 6.68
N TYR A 75 5.62 -4.16 7.97
CA TYR A 75 4.43 -3.53 8.51
C TYR A 75 4.65 -2.02 8.58
N LEU A 76 3.73 -1.26 8.00
CA LEU A 76 3.70 0.19 8.17
C LEU A 76 3.05 0.52 9.51
N ASP A 77 3.70 1.36 10.31
CA ASP A 77 3.07 1.99 11.46
C ASP A 77 2.10 3.07 10.97
N VAL A 78 0.85 2.67 10.76
CA VAL A 78 -0.21 3.55 10.23
C VAL A 78 -0.48 4.72 11.18
N ARG A 79 -0.44 4.47 12.50
CA ARG A 79 -0.65 5.52 13.51
C ARG A 79 0.36 6.63 13.32
N LYS A 80 1.65 6.25 13.37
CA LYS A 80 2.74 7.21 13.24
C LYS A 80 2.73 7.91 11.89
N ALA A 81 2.46 7.17 10.80
CA ALA A 81 2.37 7.74 9.46
C ALA A 81 1.27 8.83 9.37
N LEU A 82 0.08 8.57 9.90
CA LEU A 82 -1.02 9.54 9.91
C LEU A 82 -0.71 10.74 10.82
N GLU A 83 -0.13 10.51 12.00
CA GLU A 83 0.30 11.56 12.94
C GLU A 83 1.38 12.48 12.34
N GLU A 84 2.28 11.94 11.51
CA GLU A 84 3.29 12.68 10.76
C GLU A 84 2.75 13.31 9.44
N GLY A 85 1.44 13.16 9.16
CA GLY A 85 0.77 13.79 8.02
C GLY A 85 0.92 13.05 6.69
N MET A 86 1.38 11.79 6.70
CA MET A 86 1.38 10.95 5.52
C MET A 86 -0.05 10.69 5.05
N LYS A 87 -0.32 10.91 3.77
CA LYS A 87 -1.61 10.53 3.17
C LYS A 87 -1.59 9.05 2.84
N LEU A 88 -2.62 8.35 3.27
CA LEU A 88 -2.86 6.96 2.93
C LEU A 88 -4.26 6.84 2.34
N TYR A 89 -4.41 5.96 1.37
CA TYR A 89 -5.67 5.72 0.69
C TYR A 89 -5.92 4.23 0.56
N ILE A 90 -7.19 3.85 0.45
CA ILE A 90 -7.61 2.50 0.12
C ILE A 90 -8.43 2.51 -1.18
N SER A 91 -8.10 1.60 -2.09
CA SER A 91 -8.85 1.36 -3.32
C SER A 91 -10.05 0.43 -3.08
N ASP A 92 -10.94 0.33 -4.07
CA ASP A 92 -12.09 -0.58 -4.03
C ASP A 92 -11.68 -2.04 -3.82
N ASN A 93 -10.55 -2.46 -4.40
CA ASN A 93 -9.99 -3.80 -4.22
C ASN A 93 -9.09 -3.94 -2.98
N LYS A 94 -9.26 -3.05 -1.99
CA LYS A 94 -8.64 -3.11 -0.66
C LYS A 94 -7.11 -3.03 -0.65
N VAL A 95 -6.51 -2.45 -1.69
CA VAL A 95 -5.08 -2.13 -1.71
C VAL A 95 -4.88 -0.77 -1.04
N ILE A 96 -3.91 -0.69 -0.15
CA ILE A 96 -3.54 0.56 0.52
C ILE A 96 -2.40 1.23 -0.26
N LEU A 97 -2.49 2.54 -0.44
CA LEU A 97 -1.64 3.35 -1.32
C LEU A 97 -1.18 4.62 -0.59
N THR A 98 0.06 5.04 -0.80
CA THR A 98 0.65 6.31 -0.31
C THR A 98 0.49 7.44 -1.31
#